data_AF-A0AAV9JGZ5-F1
#
_entry.id   AF-A0AAV9JGZ5-F1
#
_cell.length_a   1.000
_cell.length_b   1.000
_cell.length_c   1.000
_cell.angle_alpha   90.00
_cell.angle_beta   90.00
_cell.angle_gamma   90.00
#
_symmetry.space_group_name_H-M   'P 1'
#
loop_
_entity.id
_entity.type
_entity.pdbx_description
1 polymer ?
#
loop_
_entity_poly.entity_id
_entity_poly.type
_entity_poly.pdbx_seq_one_letter_code
_entity_poly.pdbx_strand_id
1 'polypeptide(L)'
;MPSTPWPHVDQTPYMQGLQCAQGIINFAPNEPEDGGLVVLKGSHTLTEAFLKSHSMDKKAEGVAVPDDWHRFDAEEVAWFKQKDACYTPAASASSGELKQKAEIFGNRQRTTHWPHRNFWRQNKMLRFGEGDPYHRDRPFEEPVETEQLLKLAGALAC
;
A
#
# COMPACT_ATOMS: atom_id res chain seq x y z
N MET A 1 -33.62 -10.01 3.18
CA MET A 1 -32.70 -9.94 2.03
C MET A 1 -31.45 -9.22 2.52
N PRO A 2 -30.25 -9.79 2.37
CA PRO A 2 -29.01 -9.10 2.74
C PRO A 2 -28.86 -7.81 1.92
N SER A 3 -28.30 -6.77 2.53
CA SER A 3 -28.00 -5.52 1.84
C SER A 3 -26.84 -5.72 0.86
N THR A 4 -26.90 -5.06 -0.29
CA THR A 4 -25.78 -4.99 -1.22
C THR A 4 -24.60 -4.23 -0.58
N PRO A 5 -23.35 -4.68 -0.76
CA PRO A 5 -22.18 -3.94 -0.29
C PRO A 5 -22.16 -2.51 -0.81
N TRP A 6 -21.70 -1.59 0.03
CA TRP A 6 -21.67 -0.17 -0.30
C TRP A 6 -20.25 0.37 -0.08
N PRO A 7 -19.33 0.18 -1.06
CA PRO A 7 -17.94 0.61 -0.90
C PRO A 7 -17.87 2.14 -0.91
N HIS A 8 -17.18 2.71 0.07
CA HIS A 8 -17.05 4.14 0.23
C HIS A 8 -15.80 4.52 1.03
N VAL A 9 -15.51 5.82 1.06
CA VAL A 9 -14.58 6.45 2.01
C VAL A 9 -15.34 7.53 2.79
N ASP A 10 -15.20 7.51 4.11
CA ASP A 10 -15.82 8.46 5.05
C ASP A 10 -15.06 9.80 5.14
N GLN A 11 -14.56 10.27 4.01
CA GLN A 11 -13.87 11.55 3.87
C GLN A 11 -14.25 12.21 2.54
N THR A 12 -14.32 13.54 2.58
CA THR A 12 -14.59 14.35 1.40
C THR A 12 -13.53 14.15 0.31
N PRO A 13 -13.93 13.97 -0.96
CA PRO A 13 -12.98 13.84 -2.07
C PRO A 13 -12.20 15.14 -2.34
N TYR A 14 -12.67 16.28 -1.82
CA TYR A 14 -12.07 17.60 -2.06
C TYR A 14 -10.88 17.92 -1.14
N MET A 15 -10.56 17.05 -0.17
CA MET A 15 -9.42 17.24 0.75
C MET A 15 -8.42 16.10 0.64
N GLN A 16 -7.13 16.46 0.58
CA GLN A 16 -6.01 15.52 0.50
C GLN A 16 -5.50 15.13 1.90
N GLY A 17 -4.77 14.02 1.97
CA GLY A 17 -4.24 13.49 3.23
C GLY A 17 -5.31 12.83 4.13
N LEU A 18 -4.90 12.41 5.32
CA LEU A 18 -5.76 11.79 6.33
C LEU A 18 -6.57 12.87 7.07
N GLN A 19 -7.88 12.91 6.86
CA GLN A 19 -8.80 13.80 7.58
C GLN A 19 -9.71 13.03 8.54
N CYS A 20 -10.07 11.79 8.20
CA CYS A 20 -10.96 10.96 8.99
C CYS A 20 -10.33 9.60 9.31
N ALA A 21 -10.42 9.20 10.58
CA ALA A 21 -10.07 7.86 11.04
C ALA A 21 -11.27 7.27 11.78
N GLN A 22 -11.75 6.11 11.31
CA GLN A 22 -12.92 5.43 11.86
C GLN A 22 -12.50 4.11 12.52
N GLY A 23 -13.00 3.87 13.72
CA GLY A 23 -12.90 2.59 14.40
C GLY A 23 -14.23 1.84 14.34
N ILE A 24 -14.17 0.52 14.13
CA ILE A 24 -15.34 -0.37 14.20
C ILE A 24 -15.05 -1.46 15.22
N ILE A 25 -16.04 -1.74 16.07
CA ILE A 25 -15.98 -2.79 17.09
C ILE A 25 -17.16 -3.73 16.85
N ASN A 26 -16.86 -5.02 16.72
CA ASN A 26 -17.89 -6.06 16.63
C ASN A 26 -18.22 -6.56 18.04
N PHE A 27 -19.51 -6.58 18.39
CA PHE A 27 -20.01 -7.09 19.68
C PHE A 27 -20.34 -8.59 19.66
N ALA A 28 -20.27 -9.23 18.50
CA ALA A 28 -20.51 -10.64 18.27
C ALA A 28 -19.43 -11.21 17.32
N PRO A 29 -19.23 -12.54 17.28
CA PRO A 29 -18.47 -13.18 16.21
C PRO A 29 -19.06 -12.82 14.85
N ASN A 30 -18.20 -12.53 13.87
CA ASN A 30 -18.59 -12.32 12.47
C ASN A 30 -17.87 -13.37 11.61
N GLU A 31 -18.63 -14.26 10.99
CA GLU A 31 -18.17 -15.20 9.98
C GLU A 31 -18.20 -14.55 8.57
N PRO A 32 -17.61 -15.18 7.53
CA PRO A 32 -17.51 -14.60 6.19
C PRO A 32 -18.86 -14.20 5.57
N GLU A 33 -19.94 -14.87 5.97
CA GLU A 33 -21.31 -14.63 5.50
C GLU A 33 -22.12 -13.65 6.37
N ASP A 34 -21.64 -13.31 7.57
CA ASP A 34 -22.36 -12.46 8.53
C ASP A 34 -22.26 -10.96 8.20
N GLY A 35 -21.43 -10.62 7.22
CA GLY A 35 -21.13 -9.23 6.87
C GLY A 35 -20.19 -8.56 7.89
N GLY A 36 -19.85 -7.30 7.61
CA GLY A 36 -18.94 -6.53 8.44
C GLY A 36 -18.06 -5.58 7.63
N LEU A 37 -17.08 -4.97 8.30
CA LEU A 37 -16.11 -4.10 7.64
C LEU A 37 -15.12 -4.93 6.82
N VAL A 38 -15.13 -4.71 5.51
CA VAL A 38 -14.09 -5.20 4.61
C VAL A 38 -13.29 -4.01 4.10
N VAL A 39 -11.99 -4.02 4.34
CA VAL A 39 -11.07 -3.00 3.84
C VAL A 39 -10.17 -3.58 2.74
N LEU A 40 -10.00 -2.82 1.66
CA LEU A 40 -8.99 -3.15 0.66
C LEU A 40 -7.62 -2.70 1.18
N LYS A 41 -6.78 -3.65 1.60
CA LYS A 41 -5.46 -3.35 2.17
C LYS A 41 -4.63 -2.50 1.20
N GLY A 42 -4.10 -1.38 1.71
CA GLY A 42 -3.24 -0.48 0.93
C GLY A 42 -3.99 0.51 0.03
N SER A 43 -5.32 0.49 -0.05
CA SER A 43 -6.09 1.40 -0.91
C SER A 43 -5.86 2.88 -0.60
N HIS A 44 -5.59 3.23 0.66
CA HIS A 44 -5.31 4.60 1.10
C HIS A 44 -4.13 5.28 0.38
N THR A 45 -3.16 4.52 -0.13
CA THR A 45 -2.04 5.08 -0.90
C THR A 45 -2.41 5.43 -2.34
N LEU A 46 -3.53 4.87 -2.83
CA LEU A 46 -4.05 5.07 -4.17
C LEU A 46 -5.13 6.16 -4.23
N THR A 47 -5.69 6.55 -3.08
CA THR A 47 -6.80 7.51 -2.99
C THR A 47 -6.50 8.84 -3.67
N GLU A 48 -5.30 9.41 -3.48
CA GLU A 48 -4.96 10.67 -4.18
C GLU A 48 -4.85 10.51 -5.69
N ALA A 49 -4.28 9.40 -6.16
CA ALA A 49 -4.18 9.11 -7.59
C ALA A 49 -5.57 8.89 -8.21
N PHE A 50 -6.47 8.24 -7.45
CA PHE A 50 -7.86 8.07 -7.82
C PHE A 50 -8.57 9.42 -7.98
N LEU A 51 -8.53 10.28 -6.96
CA LEU A 51 -9.18 11.60 -6.96
C LEU A 51 -8.67 12.54 -8.06
N LYS A 52 -7.41 12.40 -8.49
CA LYS A 52 -6.85 13.17 -9.61
C LYS A 52 -7.30 12.68 -10.98
N SER A 53 -7.74 11.43 -11.09
CA SER A 53 -8.03 10.77 -12.38
C SER A 53 -9.52 10.47 -12.61
N HIS A 54 -10.38 10.62 -11.60
CA HIS A 54 -11.80 10.34 -11.66
C HIS A 54 -12.63 11.58 -11.30
N SER A 55 -13.88 11.62 -11.77
CA SER A 55 -14.79 12.68 -11.36
C SER A 55 -15.13 12.55 -9.88
N MET A 56 -15.16 13.68 -9.18
CA MET A 56 -15.62 13.79 -7.80
C MET A 56 -17.12 14.13 -7.73
N ASP A 57 -17.77 14.32 -8.88
CA ASP A 57 -19.19 14.62 -8.94
C ASP A 57 -20.00 13.45 -8.38
N LYS A 58 -21.00 13.79 -7.58
CA LYS A 58 -21.90 12.78 -7.02
C LYS A 58 -22.70 12.14 -8.14
N LYS A 59 -22.59 10.82 -8.26
CA LYS A 59 -23.45 10.03 -9.15
C LYS A 59 -24.88 10.10 -8.61
N ALA A 60 -25.84 10.39 -9.48
CA ALA A 60 -27.22 10.77 -9.14
C ALA A 60 -28.09 9.62 -8.63
N GLU A 61 -27.53 8.69 -7.86
CA GLU A 61 -28.23 7.53 -7.33
C GLU A 61 -28.41 7.64 -5.81
N GLY A 62 -29.61 8.03 -5.39
CA GLY A 62 -30.06 7.90 -4.00
C GLY A 62 -30.53 9.19 -3.34
N VAL A 63 -30.55 9.15 -2.00
CA VAL A 63 -30.95 10.25 -1.11
C VAL A 63 -29.88 11.35 -1.15
N ALA A 64 -30.26 12.62 -1.03
CA ALA A 64 -29.31 13.71 -0.88
C ALA A 64 -28.34 13.40 0.26
N VAL A 65 -27.07 13.22 -0.08
CA VAL A 65 -26.01 12.78 0.82
C VAL A 65 -25.00 13.90 1.02
N PRO A 66 -24.39 14.07 2.20
CA PRO A 66 -23.49 15.19 2.48
C PRO A 66 -22.15 15.09 1.71
N ASP A 67 -21.40 16.19 1.54
CA ASP A 67 -20.16 16.27 0.74
C ASP A 67 -18.92 15.68 1.45
N ASP A 68 -19.12 15.06 2.60
CA ASP A 68 -18.09 14.56 3.51
C ASP A 68 -17.66 13.11 3.24
N TRP A 69 -18.19 12.47 2.19
CA TRP A 69 -17.85 11.09 1.82
C TRP A 69 -17.93 10.87 0.30
N HIS A 70 -17.36 9.76 -0.18
CA HIS A 70 -17.41 9.35 -1.59
C HIS A 70 -17.74 7.86 -1.73
N ARG A 71 -18.76 7.54 -2.54
CA ARG A 71 -19.17 6.18 -2.92
C ARG A 71 -18.39 5.72 -4.15
N PHE A 72 -17.87 4.50 -4.11
CA PHE A 72 -17.29 3.85 -5.29
C PHE A 72 -18.33 3.00 -6.03
N ASP A 73 -18.28 3.03 -7.36
CA ASP A 73 -19.01 2.08 -8.20
C ASP A 73 -18.19 0.82 -8.50
N ALA A 74 -18.76 -0.09 -9.30
CA ALA A 74 -18.11 -1.36 -9.62
C ALA A 74 -16.82 -1.19 -10.45
N GLU A 75 -16.75 -0.18 -11.32
CA GLU A 75 -15.60 0.11 -12.17
C GLU A 75 -14.46 0.73 -11.35
N GLU A 76 -14.79 1.63 -10.44
CA GLU A 76 -13.84 2.26 -9.51
C GLU A 76 -13.28 1.24 -8.52
N VAL A 77 -14.13 0.35 -8.00
CA VAL A 77 -13.67 -0.79 -7.19
C VAL A 77 -12.74 -1.70 -8.01
N ALA A 78 -13.06 -1.96 -9.28
CA ALA A 78 -12.19 -2.73 -10.16
C ALA A 78 -10.87 -1.99 -10.43
N TRP A 79 -10.87 -0.66 -10.54
CA TRP A 79 -9.67 0.17 -10.67
C TRP A 79 -8.74 -0.02 -9.47
N PHE A 80 -9.27 0.07 -8.25
CA PHE A 80 -8.48 -0.15 -7.03
C PHE A 80 -7.94 -1.59 -6.95
N LYS A 81 -8.72 -2.59 -7.38
CA LYS A 81 -8.29 -4.00 -7.39
C LYS A 81 -7.24 -4.30 -8.47
N GLN A 82 -7.35 -3.68 -9.66
CA GLN A 82 -6.38 -3.84 -10.75
C GLN A 82 -5.04 -3.16 -10.44
N LYS A 83 -5.06 -2.10 -9.63
CA LYS A 83 -3.87 -1.37 -9.17
C LYS A 83 -3.16 -2.07 -8.00
N ASP A 84 -3.34 -3.39 -7.90
CA ASP A 84 -2.76 -4.29 -6.89
C ASP A 84 -1.42 -3.74 -6.38
N ALA A 85 -1.41 -3.35 -5.11
CA ALA A 85 -0.21 -3.01 -4.37
C ALA A 85 0.75 -4.20 -4.51
N CYS A 86 1.79 -4.00 -5.31
CA CYS A 86 2.48 -5.07 -5.99
C CYS A 86 3.22 -6.02 -5.02
N TYR A 87 2.85 -7.30 -5.03
CA TYR A 87 3.61 -8.40 -4.43
C TYR A 87 3.91 -9.47 -5.49
N THR A 88 5.20 -9.76 -5.71
CA THR A 88 5.63 -10.95 -6.46
C THR A 88 5.85 -12.09 -5.47
N PRO A 89 5.20 -13.25 -5.63
CA PRO A 89 5.45 -14.40 -4.77
C PRO A 89 6.93 -14.78 -4.75
N ALA A 90 7.46 -15.11 -3.57
CA ALA A 90 8.84 -15.59 -3.44
C ALA A 90 9.14 -16.81 -4.35
N ALA A 91 8.12 -17.66 -4.58
CA ALA A 91 8.20 -18.79 -5.50
C ALA A 91 8.49 -18.42 -6.98
N SER A 92 8.27 -17.15 -7.36
CA SER A 92 8.55 -16.64 -8.70
C SER A 92 9.96 -16.05 -8.83
N ALA A 93 10.76 -16.00 -7.76
CA ALA A 93 12.14 -15.56 -7.78
C ALA A 93 13.10 -16.76 -7.87
N SER A 94 14.15 -16.64 -8.67
CA SER A 94 15.22 -17.64 -8.68
C SER A 94 16.00 -17.64 -7.36
N SER A 95 16.66 -18.74 -7.04
CA SER A 95 17.53 -18.84 -5.86
C SER A 95 18.67 -17.81 -5.87
N GLY A 96 19.16 -17.42 -7.06
CA GLY A 96 20.15 -16.35 -7.21
C GLY A 96 19.61 -14.96 -6.87
N GLU A 97 18.37 -14.67 -7.29
CA GLU A 97 17.72 -13.39 -6.99
C GLU A 97 17.36 -13.25 -5.52
N LEU A 98 16.92 -14.33 -4.87
CA LEU A 98 16.68 -14.35 -3.42
C LEU A 98 17.97 -14.09 -2.65
N LYS A 99 19.09 -14.69 -3.05
CA LYS A 99 20.41 -14.42 -2.46
C LYS A 99 20.82 -12.95 -2.62
N GLN A 100 20.64 -12.39 -3.81
CA GLN A 100 20.97 -10.98 -4.07
C GLN A 100 20.08 -10.04 -3.24
N LYS A 101 18.80 -10.37 -3.07
CA LYS A 101 17.86 -9.61 -2.25
C LYS A 101 18.23 -9.67 -0.76
N ALA A 102 18.62 -10.85 -0.27
CA ALA A 102 19.12 -11.02 1.09
C ALA A 102 20.39 -10.20 1.34
N GLU A 103 21.32 -10.18 0.40
CA GLU A 103 22.55 -9.38 0.49
C GLU A 103 22.24 -7.87 0.53
N ILE A 104 21.36 -7.40 -0.35
CA ILE A 104 20.91 -6.00 -0.40
C ILE A 104 20.26 -5.59 0.93
N PHE A 105 19.39 -6.45 1.48
CA PHE A 105 18.75 -6.23 2.78
C PHE A 105 19.77 -6.17 3.93
N GLY A 106 20.72 -7.10 3.98
CA GLY A 106 21.78 -7.11 4.99
C GLY A 106 22.66 -5.86 4.94
N ASN A 107 22.91 -5.34 3.74
CA ASN A 107 23.69 -4.13 3.51
C ASN A 107 22.88 -2.83 3.68
N ARG A 108 21.58 -2.90 4.06
CA ARG A 108 20.67 -1.74 4.17
C ARG A 108 20.57 -0.91 2.90
N GLN A 109 20.79 -1.54 1.75
CA GLN A 109 20.76 -0.87 0.45
C GLN A 109 19.31 -0.71 -0.01
N ARG A 110 19.03 0.41 -0.68
CA ARG A 110 17.72 0.68 -1.28
C ARG A 110 17.55 -0.14 -2.56
N THR A 111 16.35 -0.66 -2.80
CA THR A 111 15.96 -1.29 -4.07
C THR A 111 14.93 -0.42 -4.79
N THR A 112 14.85 -0.56 -6.12
CA THR A 112 13.73 0.02 -6.88
C THR A 112 12.50 -0.88 -6.74
N HIS A 113 11.30 -0.29 -6.91
CA HIS A 113 10.02 -1.02 -6.87
C HIS A 113 9.51 -1.25 -8.30
N TRP A 114 9.73 -2.44 -8.82
CA TRP A 114 9.00 -3.01 -9.96
C TRP A 114 9.05 -4.54 -9.83
N PRO A 115 7.95 -5.29 -10.05
CA PRO A 115 7.89 -6.74 -9.77
C PRO A 115 8.76 -7.64 -10.67
N HIS A 116 9.56 -7.08 -11.57
CA HIS A 116 10.64 -7.82 -12.24
C HIS A 116 11.83 -6.90 -12.61
N ARG A 117 13.04 -7.38 -12.25
CA ARG A 117 14.41 -6.94 -12.56
C ARG A 117 14.64 -5.44 -12.74
N ASN A 118 14.98 -4.78 -11.64
CA ASN A 118 16.01 -3.74 -11.65
C ASN A 118 16.74 -3.66 -10.29
N PHE A 119 17.77 -4.49 -10.11
CA PHE A 119 18.63 -4.43 -8.93
C PHE A 119 19.67 -3.33 -9.12
N TRP A 120 19.46 -2.19 -8.47
CA TRP A 120 20.40 -1.09 -8.49
C TRP A 120 20.99 -0.88 -7.10
N ARG A 121 22.34 -0.88 -7.01
CA ARG A 121 23.05 -0.46 -5.80
C ARG A 121 23.28 1.03 -5.88
N GLN A 122 22.97 1.73 -4.81
CA GLN A 122 23.18 3.17 -4.77
C GLN A 122 24.66 3.51 -4.62
N ASN A 123 25.18 4.28 -5.58
CA ASN A 123 26.48 4.94 -5.43
C ASN A 123 26.37 6.05 -4.36
N LYS A 124 27.48 6.39 -3.70
CA LYS A 124 27.53 7.51 -2.74
C LYS A 124 26.92 8.77 -3.36
N MET A 125 25.97 9.38 -2.65
CA MET A 125 25.36 10.62 -3.11
C MET A 125 26.36 11.76 -2.96
N LEU A 126 26.58 12.50 -4.04
CA LEU A 126 27.39 13.71 -4.05
C LEU A 126 26.47 14.94 -4.08
N ARG A 127 26.79 15.95 -3.28
CA ARG A 127 26.15 17.28 -3.26
C ARG A 127 27.22 18.29 -3.70
N PHE A 128 27.05 18.88 -4.89
CA PHE A 128 28.03 19.79 -5.52
C PHE A 128 29.42 19.17 -5.75
N GLY A 129 29.50 17.87 -6.06
CA GLY A 129 30.76 17.16 -6.32
C GLY A 129 31.45 16.62 -5.07
N GLU A 130 31.05 17.09 -3.89
CA GLU A 130 31.50 16.60 -2.58
C GLU A 130 30.51 15.58 -2.01
N GLY A 131 30.93 14.74 -1.07
CA GLY A 131 30.02 13.80 -0.40
C GLY A 131 28.87 14.54 0.30
N ASP A 132 27.63 14.07 0.12
CA ASP A 132 26.48 14.69 0.79
C ASP A 132 26.64 14.55 2.31
N PRO A 133 26.73 15.66 3.09
CA PRO A 133 26.97 15.61 4.54
C PRO A 133 25.84 14.93 5.31
N TYR A 134 24.66 14.77 4.69
CA TYR A 134 23.52 14.08 5.27
C TYR A 134 23.38 12.64 4.78
N HIS A 135 24.31 12.16 3.94
CA HIS A 135 24.35 10.78 3.49
C HIS A 135 24.62 9.85 4.67
N ARG A 136 23.86 8.76 4.73
CA ARG A 136 24.02 7.73 5.74
C ARG A 136 23.96 6.38 5.06
N ASP A 137 24.93 5.54 5.39
CA ASP A 137 24.99 4.16 4.90
C ASP A 137 23.93 3.27 5.58
N ARG A 138 23.41 3.70 6.74
CA ARG A 138 22.45 2.96 7.57
C ARG A 138 21.34 3.88 8.11
N PRO A 139 20.16 3.34 8.42
CA PRO A 139 19.07 4.11 9.03
C PRO A 139 19.46 4.70 10.40
N PHE A 140 18.73 5.73 10.86
CA PHE A 140 18.95 6.33 12.20
C PHE A 140 18.67 5.32 13.32
N GLU A 141 17.65 4.50 13.13
CA GLU A 141 17.26 3.43 14.04
C GLU A 141 17.22 2.13 13.24
N GLU A 142 17.89 1.10 13.75
CA GLU A 142 17.87 -0.22 13.11
C GLU A 142 16.54 -0.92 13.35
N PRO A 143 15.96 -1.59 12.34
CA PRO A 143 14.74 -2.35 12.54
C PRO A 143 15.01 -3.59 13.41
N VAL A 144 14.00 -4.00 14.17
CA VAL A 144 14.03 -5.30 14.84
C VAL A 144 13.85 -6.40 13.80
N GLU A 145 14.90 -7.19 13.58
CA GLU A 145 14.93 -8.30 12.61
C GLU A 145 14.19 -9.54 13.13
N THR A 146 12.86 -9.48 13.11
CA THR A 146 12.03 -10.66 13.40
C THR A 146 12.09 -11.65 12.25
N GLU A 147 11.85 -12.94 12.53
CA GLU A 147 11.77 -13.98 11.48
C GLU A 147 10.76 -13.62 10.39
N GLN A 148 9.61 -13.07 10.78
CA GLN A 148 8.59 -12.59 9.84
C GLN A 148 9.13 -11.45 8.96
N LEU A 149 9.83 -10.47 9.53
CA LEU A 149 10.45 -9.39 8.76
C LEU A 149 11.46 -9.94 7.76
N LEU A 150 12.32 -10.87 8.19
CA LEU A 150 13.32 -11.47 7.34
C LEU A 150 12.70 -12.28 6.19
N LYS A 151 11.61 -13.01 6.44
CA LYS A 151 10.84 -13.71 5.38
C LYS A 151 10.21 -12.72 4.39
N LEU A 152 9.56 -11.66 4.88
CA LEU A 152 8.95 -10.63 4.04
C LEU A 152 10.00 -9.86 3.20
N ALA A 153 11.16 -9.59 3.79
CA ALA A 153 12.30 -8.99 3.10
C ALA A 153 12.92 -9.92 2.05
N GLY A 154 12.62 -11.23 2.09
CA GLY A 154 13.32 -12.25 1.30
C GLY A 154 14.78 -12.42 1.73
N ALA A 155 15.11 -12.02 2.96
CA ALA A 155 16.42 -12.19 3.58
C ALA A 155 16.57 -13.55 4.28
N LEU A 156 15.45 -14.19 4.60
CA LEU A 156 15.38 -15.59 5.04
C LEU A 156 14.68 -16.38 3.93
N ALA A 157 15.46 -17.14 3.16
CA ALA A 157 14.91 -18.08 2.19
C ALA A 157 14.24 -19.25 2.95
N CYS A 158 13.04 -19.64 2.53
CA CYS A 158 12.43 -20.91 2.93
C CYS A 158 13.08 -22.07 2.17
#